data_AF-A0A420IWP1-F1
#
_entry.id   AF-A0A420IWP1-F1
#
_cell.length_a   1.000
_cell.length_b   1.000
_cell.length_c   1.000
_cell.angle_alpha   90.00
_cell.angle_beta   90.00
_cell.angle_gamma   90.00
#
_symmetry.space_group_name_H-M   'P 1'
#
loop_
_entity.id
_entity.type
_entity.pdbx_description
1 polymer ?
#
loop_
_entity_poly.entity_id
_entity_poly.type
_entity_poly.pdbx_seq_one_letter_code
_entity_poly.pdbx_strand_id
1 'polypeptide(L)'
;MNSIFHNKSFPIKVAPVVIRTERVRGPPKPKLSLSDETKSKLKSRDGQKALSKNKNQREFYPNSLTEDKVDNKTSHRKSRIVKKRPLISLDSDTSDSENNIGIGVKSFKRRELSSLVDKKRNICLENAFSGHSACIAEMIHAAAIVSSENRLKKKTDDDTVVTLDLKYPSSDAERYALIFGNDFNPAEEIINVIKVVLDFYFAKDQAICLKDSENGLIRKLNKYYNIFARNVTDTKPLFEFKNAVEIYNSAIEKEISNGTFIRNLGSAHHIPLNMVEFILQQTYSRAVSPNVEILKKYVNGTDNVYGELLPPFVSKVLYESGLTSESVFVDLGSGVGNVVLQAALEFGCESWGCEILENVAALAESQKKEFDVRCQLWGIKSGSVHLEHGDFLENKKIHVAMQRADVILVNNQAFTPVLNQNLKDLFLDVKDGCRIISLKSFLPYGQQISTRNLWDPANLLDVTEAEYHSRSVSWTNAGGRYYIARKDEKRLMCFNE
;
A
#
# COMPACT_ATOMS: atom_id res chain seq x y z
N MET A 1 -0.77 22.56 1.38
CA MET A 1 -0.38 21.14 1.57
C MET A 1 -1.08 20.34 0.48
N ASN A 2 -0.39 20.08 -0.62
CA ASN A 2 -0.91 19.28 -1.73
C ASN A 2 -0.54 17.81 -1.52
N SER A 3 -1.53 16.95 -1.76
CA SER A 3 -1.53 15.50 -1.65
C SER A 3 -0.34 14.85 -2.38
N ILE A 4 0.34 13.93 -1.69
CA ILE A 4 1.53 13.16 -2.12
C ILE A 4 1.17 11.96 -3.01
N PHE A 5 -0.09 11.79 -3.41
CA PHE A 5 -0.52 10.67 -4.24
C PHE A 5 -1.03 11.16 -5.59
N HIS A 6 -0.11 11.31 -6.55
CA HIS A 6 -0.42 11.31 -7.98
C HIS A 6 0.33 10.18 -8.68
N ASN A 7 0.20 8.95 -8.16
CA ASN A 7 0.13 7.81 -9.05
C ASN A 7 -1.31 7.75 -9.56
N LYS A 8 -1.50 8.06 -10.85
CA LYS A 8 -2.77 7.86 -11.53
C LYS A 8 -3.13 6.38 -11.42
N SER A 9 -4.07 6.07 -10.54
CA SER A 9 -4.84 4.83 -10.61
C SER A 9 -5.43 4.74 -12.00
N PHE A 10 -5.05 3.74 -12.80
CA PHE A 10 -5.71 3.46 -14.07
C PHE A 10 -7.16 3.07 -13.78
N PRO A 11 -8.19 3.81 -14.26
CA PRO A 11 -9.57 3.40 -14.09
C PRO A 11 -9.84 2.20 -14.99
N ILE A 12 -10.00 1.02 -14.39
CA ILE A 12 -10.53 -0.16 -15.08
C ILE A 12 -12.00 0.11 -15.39
N LYS A 13 -12.33 0.40 -16.65
CA LYS A 13 -13.72 0.37 -17.11
C LYS A 13 -14.20 -1.09 -17.07
N VAL A 14 -15.15 -1.39 -16.19
CA VAL A 14 -15.87 -2.66 -16.19
C VAL A 14 -16.70 -2.73 -17.47
N ALA A 15 -16.27 -3.53 -18.43
CA ALA A 15 -17.11 -3.91 -19.56
C ALA A 15 -18.14 -4.95 -19.10
N PRO A 16 -19.43 -4.86 -19.51
CA PRO A 16 -20.42 -5.84 -19.13
C PRO A 16 -20.09 -7.21 -19.73
N VAL A 17 -20.25 -8.25 -18.92
CA VAL A 17 -19.99 -9.65 -19.28
C VAL A 17 -20.95 -10.09 -20.39
N VAL A 18 -20.42 -10.33 -21.59
CA VAL A 18 -21.13 -11.04 -22.65
C VAL A 18 -20.82 -12.53 -22.49
N ILE A 19 -21.77 -13.28 -21.92
CA ILE A 19 -21.69 -14.74 -21.84
C ILE A 19 -21.91 -15.29 -23.26
N ARG A 20 -20.85 -15.79 -23.89
CA ARG A 20 -20.91 -16.50 -25.17
C ARG A 20 -20.85 -18.00 -24.87
N THR A 21 -22.00 -18.66 -24.84
CA THR A 21 -22.09 -20.12 -24.76
C THR A 21 -21.73 -20.75 -26.10
N GLU A 22 -20.53 -21.32 -26.22
CA GLU A 22 -20.21 -22.28 -27.28
C GLU A 22 -20.57 -23.70 -26.83
N ARG A 23 -21.40 -24.38 -27.62
CA ARG A 23 -21.69 -25.81 -27.46
C ARG A 23 -20.56 -26.61 -28.12
N VAL A 24 -19.72 -27.25 -27.31
CA VAL A 24 -18.72 -28.22 -27.78
C VAL A 24 -19.43 -29.48 -28.28
N ARG A 25 -19.22 -29.85 -29.55
CA ARG A 25 -19.66 -31.14 -30.11
C ARG A 25 -18.68 -32.23 -29.69
N GLY A 26 -19.19 -33.30 -29.06
CA GLY A 26 -18.41 -34.48 -28.71
C GLY A 26 -17.95 -35.30 -29.94
N PRO A 27 -16.96 -36.19 -29.76
CA PRO A 27 -16.31 -36.92 -30.85
C PRO A 27 -17.21 -38.04 -31.42
N PRO A 28 -17.07 -38.39 -32.72
CA PRO A 28 -17.90 -39.40 -33.36
C PRO A 28 -17.45 -40.82 -32.98
N LYS A 29 -18.42 -41.72 -32.72
CA LYS A 29 -18.19 -43.17 -32.57
C LYS A 29 -18.54 -43.93 -33.87
N PRO A 30 -17.92 -45.09 -34.12
CA PRO A 30 -17.76 -45.68 -35.45
C PRO A 30 -18.96 -46.52 -35.90
N LYS A 31 -19.07 -46.68 -37.24
CA LYS A 31 -20.07 -47.47 -37.95
C LYS A 31 -19.84 -48.98 -37.78
N LEU A 32 -20.92 -49.71 -37.53
CA LEU A 32 -21.04 -51.16 -37.75
C LEU A 32 -22.27 -51.42 -38.64
N SER A 33 -22.10 -52.38 -39.54
CA SER A 33 -22.93 -52.75 -40.68
C SER A 33 -23.92 -53.89 -40.39
N LEU A 34 -24.81 -54.13 -41.38
CA LEU A 34 -25.76 -55.25 -41.60
C LEU A 34 -27.18 -54.97 -41.09
N SER A 35 -28.29 -55.32 -41.76
CA SER A 35 -28.62 -55.76 -43.13
C SER A 35 -30.16 -55.92 -43.19
N ASP A 36 -30.74 -55.51 -44.33
CA ASP A 36 -31.91 -56.09 -45.04
C ASP A 36 -33.36 -56.16 -44.50
N GLU A 37 -34.25 -55.71 -45.40
CA GLU A 37 -35.62 -56.20 -45.74
C GLU A 37 -36.78 -56.02 -44.73
N THR A 38 -38.05 -55.80 -45.09
CA THR A 38 -38.82 -55.44 -46.30
C THR A 38 -40.26 -55.07 -45.85
N LYS A 39 -40.99 -54.27 -46.66
CA LYS A 39 -42.48 -54.29 -46.87
C LYS A 39 -43.38 -53.92 -45.65
N SER A 40 -44.53 -53.25 -45.74
CA SER A 40 -45.43 -52.83 -46.82
C SER A 40 -46.62 -52.02 -46.27
N LYS A 41 -47.10 -51.06 -47.08
CA LYS A 41 -48.51 -50.77 -47.47
C LYS A 41 -49.60 -50.28 -46.48
N LEU A 42 -50.32 -49.27 -47.01
CA LEU A 42 -51.79 -49.01 -47.03
C LEU A 42 -52.41 -48.30 -45.80
N LYS A 43 -52.93 -47.07 -46.00
CA LYS A 43 -54.37 -46.68 -46.16
C LYS A 43 -55.19 -46.92 -44.87
N SER A 44 -56.08 -46.06 -44.37
CA SER A 44 -56.81 -44.92 -44.92
C SER A 44 -57.74 -44.33 -43.84
N ARG A 45 -58.03 -43.02 -43.97
CA ARG A 45 -59.33 -42.33 -43.81
C ARG A 45 -60.13 -42.29 -42.49
N ASP A 46 -60.57 -41.04 -42.27
CA ASP A 46 -61.89 -40.54 -41.83
C ASP A 46 -62.19 -40.33 -40.34
N GLY A 47 -62.80 -39.15 -40.06
CA GLY A 47 -63.94 -39.07 -39.15
C GLY A 47 -63.93 -38.03 -38.02
N GLN A 48 -64.13 -36.76 -38.37
CA GLN A 48 -65.05 -35.77 -37.75
C GLN A 48 -65.29 -35.65 -36.22
N LYS A 49 -65.17 -34.38 -35.76
CA LYS A 49 -66.09 -33.55 -34.94
C LYS A 49 -66.41 -33.87 -33.45
N ALA A 50 -65.94 -32.92 -32.61
CA ALA A 50 -66.74 -31.97 -31.80
C ALA A 50 -67.07 -32.25 -30.30
N LEU A 51 -66.75 -31.21 -29.50
CA LEU A 51 -67.46 -30.64 -28.32
C LEU A 51 -67.51 -31.42 -26.98
N SER A 52 -66.80 -30.94 -25.94
CA SER A 52 -67.27 -29.88 -25.01
C SER A 52 -66.72 -29.96 -23.56
N LYS A 53 -66.47 -28.75 -23.01
CA LYS A 53 -66.66 -28.24 -21.63
C LYS A 53 -65.71 -28.56 -20.44
N ASN A 54 -65.15 -27.43 -19.94
CA ASN A 54 -64.96 -26.97 -18.54
C ASN A 54 -63.84 -27.64 -17.70
N LYS A 55 -63.08 -26.97 -16.81
CA LYS A 55 -63.18 -25.66 -16.13
C LYS A 55 -61.85 -25.33 -15.40
N ASN A 56 -61.61 -24.03 -15.17
CA ASN A 56 -60.85 -23.37 -14.07
C ASN A 56 -59.31 -23.44 -14.08
N GLN A 57 -58.53 -22.41 -13.69
CA GLN A 57 -58.71 -20.98 -13.36
C GLN A 57 -57.28 -20.38 -13.36
N ARG A 58 -57.11 -19.12 -13.80
CA ARG A 58 -55.89 -18.30 -13.68
C ARG A 58 -56.33 -16.88 -13.31
N GLU A 59 -55.67 -16.27 -12.33
CA GLU A 59 -55.70 -14.83 -12.01
C GLU A 59 -54.22 -14.39 -11.95
N PHE A 60 -53.64 -13.47 -12.75
CA PHE A 60 -53.93 -12.08 -13.16
C PHE A 60 -53.68 -11.00 -12.09
N TYR A 61 -52.56 -10.28 -12.27
CA TYR A 61 -52.31 -8.90 -11.84
C TYR A 61 -53.18 -7.92 -12.65
N PRO A 62 -53.36 -6.67 -12.17
CA PRO A 62 -53.24 -5.54 -13.08
C PRO A 62 -52.58 -4.28 -12.50
N ASN A 63 -51.98 -3.50 -13.41
CA ASN A 63 -51.65 -2.08 -13.31
C ASN A 63 -52.78 -1.24 -13.95
N SER A 64 -52.99 0.02 -13.50
CA SER A 64 -52.93 1.27 -14.32
C SER A 64 -53.86 2.40 -13.83
N LEU A 65 -53.31 3.64 -13.73
CA LEU A 65 -53.81 4.96 -14.25
C LEU A 65 -55.22 5.44 -13.81
N THR A 66 -55.60 6.72 -13.55
CA THR A 66 -55.22 8.08 -14.00
C THR A 66 -55.99 9.15 -13.17
N GLU A 67 -55.38 10.34 -13.03
CA GLU A 67 -55.90 11.74 -13.04
C GLU A 67 -57.12 12.25 -12.20
N ASP A 68 -56.79 13.31 -11.43
CA ASP A 68 -57.41 14.65 -11.32
C ASP A 68 -58.65 15.01 -10.44
N LYS A 69 -58.38 16.02 -9.58
CA LYS A 69 -59.13 17.26 -9.26
C LYS A 69 -59.83 17.44 -7.89
N VAL A 70 -59.58 18.67 -7.38
CA VAL A 70 -60.41 19.60 -6.57
C VAL A 70 -60.04 19.82 -5.09
N ASP A 71 -59.67 21.09 -4.83
CA ASP A 71 -59.46 21.80 -3.56
C ASP A 71 -60.68 21.84 -2.62
N ASN A 72 -60.45 21.87 -1.29
CA ASN A 72 -60.76 23.04 -0.43
C ASN A 72 -60.68 22.79 1.10
N LYS A 73 -60.22 23.84 1.80
CA LYS A 73 -60.67 24.38 3.12
C LYS A 73 -60.20 23.79 4.47
N THR A 74 -59.22 24.50 5.05
CA THR A 74 -59.27 25.33 6.28
C THR A 74 -59.84 24.82 7.63
N SER A 75 -58.93 24.80 8.62
CA SER A 75 -58.92 25.58 9.89
C SER A 75 -59.42 25.00 11.23
N HIS A 76 -58.53 25.21 12.24
CA HIS A 76 -58.77 25.48 13.69
C HIS A 76 -59.23 24.32 14.60
N ARG A 77 -58.78 24.14 15.87
CA ARG A 77 -58.06 24.96 16.87
C ARG A 77 -57.67 24.08 18.11
N LYS A 78 -56.48 24.34 18.71
CA LYS A 78 -56.09 24.43 20.16
C LYS A 78 -56.29 23.21 21.10
N SER A 79 -55.48 22.88 22.11
CA SER A 79 -54.38 23.51 22.91
C SER A 79 -53.78 22.44 23.87
N ARG A 80 -52.49 22.42 24.24
CA ARG A 80 -51.87 23.03 25.46
C ARG A 80 -50.33 22.79 25.44
N ILE A 81 -49.49 23.85 25.45
CA ILE A 81 -48.67 24.42 26.56
C ILE A 81 -47.45 23.54 26.98
N VAL A 82 -46.17 23.96 27.14
CA VAL A 82 -45.25 25.06 26.76
C VAL A 82 -43.91 24.77 27.50
N LYS A 83 -42.75 25.07 26.89
CA LYS A 83 -41.55 25.81 27.44
C LYS A 83 -40.32 25.55 26.54
N LYS A 84 -40.18 26.29 25.43
CA LYS A 84 -39.35 27.51 25.19
C LYS A 84 -37.83 27.35 25.38
N ARG A 85 -37.13 27.29 24.23
CA ARG A 85 -35.81 27.90 23.99
C ARG A 85 -35.95 29.43 23.88
N PRO A 86 -34.90 30.23 24.13
CA PRO A 86 -34.79 31.58 23.58
C PRO A 86 -34.00 31.57 22.25
N LEU A 87 -34.46 32.44 21.36
CA LEU A 87 -33.99 32.79 20.02
C LEU A 87 -33.46 34.24 20.07
N ILE A 88 -32.92 34.73 18.94
CA ILE A 88 -32.75 36.13 18.45
C ILE A 88 -31.26 36.38 18.07
N SER A 89 -30.87 36.93 16.92
CA SER A 89 -31.56 37.66 15.83
C SER A 89 -30.94 37.33 14.46
N LEU A 90 -31.75 37.37 13.41
CA LEU A 90 -31.30 37.68 12.04
C LEU A 90 -31.35 39.19 11.87
N ASP A 91 -30.28 39.77 11.32
CA ASP A 91 -30.31 41.04 10.60
C ASP A 91 -29.86 40.84 9.15
N SER A 92 -30.35 41.76 8.33
CA SER A 92 -30.53 41.76 6.88
C SER A 92 -29.31 42.06 6.02
N ASP A 93 -29.40 41.58 4.78
CA ASP A 93 -28.70 41.88 3.53
C ASP A 93 -27.81 43.15 3.44
N THR A 94 -26.54 42.95 3.05
CA THR A 94 -25.82 43.79 2.06
C THR A 94 -24.81 42.94 1.29
N SER A 95 -24.77 43.11 -0.03
CA SER A 95 -23.84 42.49 -0.98
C SER A 95 -22.38 42.90 -0.73
N ASP A 96 -21.44 41.96 -0.87
CA ASP A 96 -20.31 42.05 -1.80
C ASP A 96 -19.48 40.76 -1.81
N SER A 97 -18.94 40.47 -2.99
CA SER A 97 -18.23 39.28 -3.43
C SER A 97 -16.96 38.94 -2.65
N GLU A 98 -16.76 37.66 -2.30
CA GLU A 98 -15.53 36.90 -2.57
C GLU A 98 -15.68 35.40 -2.21
N ASN A 99 -15.30 34.52 -3.14
CA ASN A 99 -15.38 33.06 -3.01
C ASN A 99 -14.36 32.53 -1.99
N ASN A 100 -14.83 31.98 -0.87
CA ASN A 100 -14.03 31.11 0.00
C ASN A 100 -14.89 29.95 0.54
N ILE A 101 -14.84 28.80 -0.14
CA ILE A 101 -15.42 27.54 0.36
C ILE A 101 -14.39 26.89 1.28
N GLY A 102 -14.46 27.23 2.57
CA GLY A 102 -13.76 26.50 3.63
C GLY A 102 -14.47 25.19 3.92
N ILE A 103 -13.92 24.06 3.46
CA ILE A 103 -14.36 22.73 3.88
C ILE A 103 -13.76 22.45 5.26
N GLY A 104 -14.57 22.62 6.30
CA GLY A 104 -14.26 22.23 7.66
C GLY A 104 -14.16 20.71 7.80
N VAL A 105 -12.95 20.17 7.70
CA VAL A 105 -12.66 18.83 8.20
C VAL A 105 -12.47 18.95 9.71
N LYS A 106 -13.47 18.51 10.48
CA LYS A 106 -13.31 18.27 11.91
C LYS A 106 -12.13 17.31 12.06
N SER A 107 -11.03 17.81 12.60
CA SER A 107 -9.85 17.05 12.94
C SER A 107 -10.27 15.95 13.91
N PHE A 108 -10.36 14.72 13.40
CA PHE A 108 -10.27 13.55 14.25
C PHE A 108 -8.97 13.71 15.03
N LYS A 109 -9.08 13.79 16.35
CA LYS A 109 -7.95 13.62 17.26
C LYS A 109 -7.29 12.29 16.89
N ARG A 110 -6.28 12.35 16.02
CA ARG A 110 -5.28 11.31 15.83
C ARG A 110 -4.79 11.06 17.26
N ARG A 111 -5.22 9.95 17.88
CA ARG A 111 -4.55 9.44 19.07
C ARG A 111 -3.10 9.38 18.65
N GLU A 112 -2.33 10.27 19.24
CA GLU A 112 -0.92 10.41 18.98
C GLU A 112 -0.33 9.02 19.24
N LEU A 113 0.25 8.40 18.22
CA LEU A 113 0.88 7.09 18.27
C LEU A 113 2.21 7.20 19.07
N SER A 114 2.19 7.95 20.18
CA SER A 114 3.36 8.53 20.86
C SER A 114 3.68 7.87 22.20
N SER A 115 2.89 6.89 22.67
CA SER A 115 3.04 6.36 24.02
C SER A 115 4.06 5.23 24.18
N LEU A 116 4.60 4.67 23.08
CA LEU A 116 5.54 3.54 23.12
C LEU A 116 6.72 3.79 22.17
N VAL A 117 7.49 4.85 22.42
CA VAL A 117 8.76 5.06 21.70
C VAL A 117 9.78 4.05 22.21
N ASP A 118 10.28 3.21 21.30
CA ASP A 118 11.35 2.25 21.60
C ASP A 118 12.68 2.99 21.84
N LYS A 119 13.04 3.18 23.10
CA LYS A 119 14.28 3.87 23.50
C LYS A 119 15.54 3.05 23.24
N LYS A 120 15.42 1.74 23.00
CA LYS A 120 16.57 0.88 22.71
C LYS A 120 16.97 0.96 21.24
N ARG A 121 16.07 1.46 20.38
CA ARG A 121 16.35 1.67 18.97
C ARG A 121 17.45 2.70 18.78
N ASN A 122 18.59 2.24 18.28
CA ASN A 122 19.65 3.09 17.73
C ASN A 122 19.46 3.21 16.21
N ILE A 123 19.25 4.42 15.72
CA ILE A 123 19.08 4.71 14.30
C ILE A 123 20.35 5.23 13.62
N CYS A 124 21.39 5.61 14.37
CA CYS A 124 22.59 6.20 13.81
C CYS A 124 23.53 5.12 13.27
N LEU A 125 23.92 5.27 12.00
CA LEU A 125 24.92 4.44 11.34
C LEU A 125 26.24 5.20 11.28
N GLU A 126 27.07 5.09 12.33
CA GLU A 126 28.27 5.92 12.49
C GLU A 126 29.28 5.80 11.34
N ASN A 127 29.48 4.59 10.82
CA ASN A 127 30.39 4.33 9.70
C ASN A 127 29.94 4.98 8.38
N ALA A 128 28.68 5.44 8.29
CA ALA A 128 28.23 6.20 7.13
C ALA A 128 28.80 7.62 7.07
N PHE A 129 29.26 8.17 8.19
CA PHE A 129 29.77 9.54 8.24
C PHE A 129 31.30 9.62 8.22
N SER A 130 31.99 8.47 8.29
CA SER A 130 33.46 8.38 8.36
C SER A 130 34.17 8.38 6.99
N GLY A 131 33.46 8.57 5.88
CA GLY A 131 34.01 8.62 4.52
C GLY A 131 33.68 7.40 3.66
N HIS A 132 34.00 7.51 2.35
CA HIS A 132 33.45 6.72 1.23
C HIS A 132 33.20 5.23 1.54
N SER A 133 31.93 4.87 1.62
CA SER A 133 31.52 3.47 1.70
C SER A 133 31.59 2.83 0.31
N ALA A 134 32.30 1.70 0.19
CA ALA A 134 32.36 0.93 -1.05
C ALA A 134 30.96 0.54 -1.57
N CYS A 135 29.99 0.37 -0.67
CA CYS A 135 28.60 0.07 -1.00
C CYS A 135 27.94 1.16 -1.85
N ILE A 136 28.31 2.43 -1.67
CA ILE A 136 27.72 3.56 -2.41
C ILE A 136 28.20 3.62 -3.86
N ALA A 137 29.34 2.98 -4.19
CA ALA A 137 29.81 2.89 -5.56
C ALA A 137 28.85 2.11 -6.49
N GLU A 138 28.05 1.21 -5.92
CA GLU A 138 27.06 0.40 -6.65
C GLU A 138 25.66 1.06 -6.68
N MET A 139 25.51 2.28 -6.14
CA MET A 139 24.24 2.97 -6.05
C MET A 139 23.61 3.22 -7.43
N ILE A 140 22.31 2.92 -7.55
CA ILE A 140 21.55 3.30 -8.73
C ILE A 140 21.19 4.79 -8.64
N HIS A 141 21.97 5.63 -9.35
CA HIS A 141 21.70 7.06 -9.41
C HIS A 141 20.35 7.38 -10.06
N ALA A 142 19.64 8.40 -9.55
CA ALA A 142 18.45 8.96 -10.16
C ALA A 142 18.63 9.30 -11.66
N ALA A 143 19.81 9.78 -12.04
CA ALA A 143 20.13 10.05 -13.45
C ALA A 143 19.98 8.80 -14.35
N ALA A 144 20.20 7.59 -13.83
CA ALA A 144 20.18 6.34 -14.58
C ALA A 144 18.75 5.83 -14.87
N ILE A 145 17.78 6.13 -13.98
CA ILE A 145 16.40 5.62 -14.11
C ILE A 145 15.50 6.50 -14.97
N VAL A 146 15.97 7.68 -15.40
CA VAL A 146 15.16 8.51 -16.29
C VAL A 146 15.04 7.85 -17.66
N SER A 147 13.79 7.70 -18.13
CA SER A 147 13.43 6.86 -19.28
C SER A 147 14.31 7.05 -20.52
N SER A 148 14.77 5.93 -21.07
CA SER A 148 15.57 5.86 -22.30
C SER A 148 14.82 6.40 -23.52
N GLU A 149 13.50 6.25 -23.59
CA GLU A 149 12.66 6.83 -24.65
C GLU A 149 12.75 8.37 -24.70
N ASN A 150 12.85 9.02 -23.54
CA ASN A 150 13.03 10.48 -23.47
C ASN A 150 14.47 10.89 -23.81
N ARG A 151 15.47 10.02 -23.59
CA ARG A 151 16.85 10.24 -24.07
C ARG A 151 16.96 10.11 -25.59
N LEU A 152 16.19 9.21 -26.21
CA LEU A 152 16.19 8.98 -27.66
C LEU A 152 15.38 10.03 -28.44
N LYS A 153 14.23 10.48 -27.90
CA LYS A 153 13.42 11.55 -28.53
C LYS A 153 14.07 12.94 -28.46
N LYS A 154 15.05 13.15 -27.57
CA LYS A 154 15.80 14.41 -27.42
C LYS A 154 17.18 14.40 -28.08
N LYS A 155 17.54 13.38 -28.86
CA LYS A 155 18.75 13.41 -29.71
C LYS A 155 18.52 14.26 -30.98
N THR A 156 18.13 15.52 -30.78
CA THR A 156 18.23 16.60 -31.76
C THR A 156 19.20 17.63 -31.20
N ASP A 157 20.46 17.46 -31.59
CA ASP A 157 21.66 18.32 -31.62
C ASP A 157 21.92 19.55 -30.71
N ASP A 158 21.07 19.98 -29.77
CA ASP A 158 21.42 21.16 -28.93
C ASP A 158 20.75 21.28 -27.54
N ASP A 159 20.06 20.24 -27.05
CA ASP A 159 19.35 20.33 -25.76
C ASP A 159 20.32 19.94 -24.61
N THR A 160 21.05 20.93 -24.05
CA THR A 160 21.94 20.73 -22.90
C THR A 160 21.18 20.12 -21.71
N VAL A 161 21.37 18.82 -21.48
CA VAL A 161 20.81 18.13 -20.31
C VAL A 161 21.50 18.66 -19.05
N VAL A 162 20.75 19.36 -18.21
CA VAL A 162 21.26 19.86 -16.93
C VAL A 162 21.39 18.68 -15.96
N THR A 163 22.62 18.41 -15.54
CA THR A 163 22.96 17.42 -14.52
C THR A 163 23.53 18.09 -13.27
N LEU A 164 23.24 17.50 -12.12
CA LEU A 164 23.70 17.98 -10.82
C LEU A 164 23.90 16.81 -9.85
N ASP A 165 24.71 17.04 -8.83
CA ASP A 165 24.91 16.10 -7.74
C ASP A 165 24.26 16.67 -6.47
N LEU A 166 23.53 15.83 -5.73
CA LEU A 166 22.87 16.19 -4.48
C LEU A 166 23.56 15.48 -3.32
N LYS A 167 24.10 16.24 -2.35
CA LYS A 167 24.73 15.67 -1.16
C LYS A 167 23.70 15.21 -0.14
N TYR A 168 23.95 14.04 0.43
CA TYR A 168 23.19 13.49 1.55
C TYR A 168 23.94 13.67 2.87
N PRO A 169 23.29 13.45 4.03
CA PRO A 169 23.91 13.62 5.35
C PRO A 169 25.17 12.76 5.58
N SER A 170 25.32 11.62 4.90
CA SER A 170 26.48 10.72 4.99
C SER A 170 27.72 11.16 4.18
N SER A 171 27.71 12.36 3.59
CA SER A 171 28.76 12.95 2.73
C SER A 171 28.73 12.55 1.25
N ASP A 172 28.20 11.39 0.90
CA ASP A 172 28.13 10.98 -0.50
C ASP A 172 27.03 11.70 -1.28
N ALA A 173 27.21 11.79 -2.60
CA ALA A 173 26.32 12.52 -3.49
C ALA A 173 25.62 11.59 -4.48
N GLU A 174 24.35 11.85 -4.75
CA GLU A 174 23.61 11.19 -5.83
C GLU A 174 23.53 12.10 -7.05
N ARG A 175 23.84 11.54 -8.22
CA ARG A 175 23.69 12.23 -9.50
C ARG A 175 22.25 12.23 -9.97
N TYR A 176 21.75 13.41 -10.31
CA TYR A 176 20.46 13.63 -10.95
C TYR A 176 20.64 14.21 -12.36
N ALA A 177 19.75 13.80 -13.26
CA ALA A 177 19.56 14.45 -14.56
C ALA A 177 18.18 15.11 -14.55
N LEU A 178 18.10 16.41 -14.82
CA LEU A 178 16.84 17.17 -14.86
C LEU A 178 16.08 16.91 -16.16
N ILE A 179 15.73 15.64 -16.37
CA ILE A 179 14.89 15.16 -17.47
C ILE A 179 13.54 14.78 -16.87
N PHE A 180 12.48 15.41 -17.35
CA PHE A 180 11.14 15.27 -16.78
C PHE A 180 10.36 14.23 -17.58
N GLY A 181 10.04 13.11 -16.93
CA GLY A 181 9.20 12.04 -17.48
C GLY A 181 7.81 12.02 -16.86
N ASN A 182 6.95 11.13 -17.37
CA ASN A 182 5.61 10.94 -16.81
C ASN A 182 5.63 10.23 -15.44
N ASP A 183 6.61 9.34 -15.24
CA ASP A 183 6.63 8.42 -14.10
C ASP A 183 7.65 8.82 -13.03
N PHE A 184 8.57 9.74 -13.34
CA PHE A 184 9.61 10.18 -12.44
C PHE A 184 9.93 11.67 -12.64
N ASN A 185 9.89 12.42 -11.53
CA ASN A 185 10.21 13.83 -11.51
C ASN A 185 11.45 14.10 -10.64
N PRO A 186 12.63 14.34 -11.24
CA PRO A 186 13.87 14.53 -10.48
C PRO A 186 13.83 15.81 -9.62
N ALA A 187 13.20 16.89 -10.07
CA ALA A 187 13.17 18.15 -9.31
C ALA A 187 12.32 18.03 -8.05
N GLU A 188 11.16 17.38 -8.14
CA GLU A 188 10.29 17.12 -7.00
C GLU A 188 10.98 16.23 -5.96
N GLU A 189 11.70 15.19 -6.41
CA GLU A 189 12.45 14.34 -5.50
C GLU A 189 13.57 15.12 -4.80
N ILE A 190 14.39 15.88 -5.54
CA ILE A 190 15.46 16.71 -4.95
C ILE A 190 14.90 17.64 -3.87
N ILE A 191 13.78 18.32 -4.17
CA ILE A 191 13.11 19.21 -3.20
C ILE A 191 12.69 18.42 -1.94
N ASN A 192 12.21 17.19 -2.11
CA ASN A 192 11.77 16.35 -0.99
C ASN A 192 12.95 15.80 -0.18
N VAL A 193 14.06 15.39 -0.81
CA VAL A 193 15.30 15.04 -0.10
C VAL A 193 15.73 16.21 0.79
N ILE A 194 15.83 17.41 0.23
CA ILE A 194 16.25 18.61 0.96
C ILE A 194 15.30 18.91 2.13
N LYS A 195 13.98 18.79 1.93
CA LYS A 195 12.99 18.94 3.02
C LYS A 195 13.23 17.94 4.14
N VAL A 196 13.34 16.64 3.81
CA VAL A 196 13.56 15.58 4.79
C VAL A 196 14.86 15.82 5.56
N VAL A 197 15.95 16.18 4.87
CA VAL A 197 17.23 16.49 5.52
C VAL A 197 17.07 17.65 6.50
N LEU A 198 16.48 18.76 6.07
CA LEU A 198 16.28 19.93 6.92
C LEU A 198 15.31 19.67 8.08
N ASP A 199 14.32 18.79 7.92
CA ASP A 199 13.33 18.46 8.95
C ASP A 199 13.85 17.47 9.99
N PHE A 200 14.66 16.50 9.59
CA PHE A 200 15.07 15.39 10.46
C PHE A 200 16.48 15.53 11.04
N TYR A 201 17.44 16.08 10.28
CA TYR A 201 18.85 16.10 10.69
C TYR A 201 19.27 17.38 11.41
N PHE A 202 18.45 18.42 11.34
CA PHE A 202 18.71 19.71 11.98
C PHE A 202 17.83 19.89 13.21
N ALA A 203 18.39 20.48 14.27
CA ALA A 203 17.57 21.01 15.36
C ALA A 203 16.73 22.20 14.86
N LYS A 204 15.63 22.51 15.55
CA LYS A 204 14.65 23.54 15.15
C LYS A 204 15.29 24.89 14.83
N ASP A 205 16.35 25.25 15.54
CA ASP A 205 17.02 26.55 15.40
C ASP A 205 18.14 26.57 14.35
N GLN A 206 18.65 25.40 13.95
CA GLN A 206 19.81 25.29 13.06
C GLN A 206 19.44 25.48 11.57
N ALA A 207 18.20 25.16 11.19
CA ALA A 207 17.75 25.22 9.80
C ALA A 207 16.91 26.46 9.45
N ILE A 208 16.77 27.44 10.36
CA ILE A 208 15.86 28.59 10.18
C ILE A 208 16.15 29.35 8.88
N CYS A 209 17.42 29.68 8.61
CA CYS A 209 17.79 30.41 7.40
C CYS A 209 17.52 29.62 6.11
N LEU A 210 17.65 28.29 6.16
CA LEU A 210 17.42 27.41 5.00
C LEU A 210 15.92 27.14 4.77
N LYS A 211 15.13 27.14 5.84
CA LYS A 211 13.67 26.95 5.82
C LYS A 211 12.87 28.24 5.75
N ASP A 212 13.52 29.39 5.68
CA ASP A 212 12.86 30.69 5.71
C ASP A 212 11.73 30.80 4.66
N SER A 213 10.62 31.40 5.07
CA SER A 213 9.40 31.45 4.24
C SER A 213 9.53 32.42 3.07
N GLU A 214 10.41 33.42 3.16
CA GLU A 214 10.58 34.44 2.12
C GLU A 214 11.79 34.14 1.22
N ASN A 215 12.93 33.80 1.83
CA ASN A 215 14.22 33.64 1.16
C ASN A 215 14.82 32.22 1.26
N GLY A 216 14.10 31.29 1.88
CA GLY A 216 14.56 29.93 2.10
C GLY A 216 14.80 29.16 0.81
N LEU A 217 15.68 28.17 0.92
CA LEU A 217 16.14 27.35 -0.18
C LEU A 217 14.99 26.58 -0.85
N ILE A 218 14.10 25.98 -0.06
CA ILE A 218 12.96 25.20 -0.56
C ILE A 218 12.06 26.08 -1.43
N ARG A 219 11.81 27.34 -1.03
CA ARG A 219 11.00 28.27 -1.81
C ARG A 219 11.66 28.64 -3.13
N LYS A 220 12.97 28.90 -3.13
CA LYS A 220 13.74 29.18 -4.35
C LYS A 220 13.67 28.01 -5.33
N LEU A 221 13.90 26.78 -4.86
CA LEU A 221 13.82 25.57 -5.68
C LEU A 221 12.42 25.39 -6.30
N ASN A 222 11.36 25.53 -5.49
CA ASN A 222 9.98 25.47 -6.00
C ASN A 222 9.71 26.59 -7.01
N LYS A 223 10.20 27.81 -6.78
CA LYS A 223 10.05 28.94 -7.71
C LYS A 223 10.69 28.61 -9.06
N TYR A 224 11.95 28.19 -9.08
CA TYR A 224 12.65 27.88 -10.33
C TYR A 224 12.00 26.72 -11.08
N TYR A 225 11.63 25.65 -10.37
CA TYR A 225 10.91 24.53 -10.97
C TYR A 225 9.55 24.95 -11.55
N ASN A 226 8.77 25.75 -10.84
CA ASN A 226 7.47 26.24 -11.33
C ASN A 226 7.61 27.18 -12.54
N ILE A 227 8.67 27.98 -12.62
CA ILE A 227 8.95 28.82 -13.79
C ILE A 227 9.26 27.93 -15.00
N PHE A 228 10.13 26.94 -14.83
CA PHE A 228 10.42 25.95 -15.87
C PHE A 228 9.17 25.18 -16.31
N ALA A 229 8.34 24.70 -15.37
CA ALA A 229 7.13 23.95 -15.68
C ALA A 229 6.10 24.77 -16.49
N ARG A 230 6.13 26.11 -16.38
CA ARG A 230 5.30 27.00 -17.19
C ARG A 230 5.88 27.26 -18.58
N ASN A 231 7.20 27.21 -18.72
CA ASN A 231 7.89 27.43 -20.00
C ASN A 231 9.07 26.46 -20.16
N VAL A 232 8.77 25.26 -20.68
CA VAL A 232 9.69 24.12 -20.75
C VAL A 232 10.87 24.36 -21.71
N THR A 233 10.78 25.34 -22.60
CA THR A 233 11.85 25.68 -23.56
C THR A 233 12.96 26.54 -22.96
N ASP A 234 12.71 27.24 -21.84
CA ASP A 234 13.72 28.04 -21.16
C ASP A 234 14.49 27.18 -20.16
N THR A 235 15.77 26.93 -20.43
CA THR A 235 16.65 26.14 -19.58
C THR A 235 17.30 26.95 -18.47
N LYS A 236 17.24 28.30 -18.50
CA LYS A 236 17.83 29.17 -17.48
C LYS A 236 17.35 28.85 -16.05
N PRO A 237 16.04 28.62 -15.79
CA PRO A 237 15.58 28.26 -14.45
C PRO A 237 16.16 26.94 -13.94
N LEU A 238 16.55 26.01 -14.82
CA LEU A 238 17.20 24.76 -14.41
C LEU A 238 18.64 24.97 -13.94
N PHE A 239 19.37 25.90 -14.57
CA PHE A 239 20.69 26.30 -14.08
C PHE A 239 20.62 27.04 -12.74
N GLU A 240 19.63 27.92 -12.56
CA GLU A 240 19.38 28.56 -11.26
C GLU A 240 18.97 27.55 -10.18
N PHE A 241 18.18 26.54 -10.55
CA PHE A 241 17.85 25.42 -9.68
C PHE A 241 19.11 24.66 -9.25
N LYS A 242 20.01 24.35 -10.20
CA LYS A 242 21.30 23.72 -9.92
C LYS A 242 22.16 24.56 -8.95
N ASN A 243 22.29 25.86 -9.20
CA ASN A 243 23.05 26.77 -8.33
C ASN A 243 22.48 26.77 -6.88
N ALA A 244 21.15 26.72 -6.74
CA ALA A 244 20.52 26.61 -5.43
C ALA A 244 20.87 25.27 -4.73
N VAL A 245 20.94 24.15 -5.46
CA VAL A 245 21.40 22.86 -4.91
C VAL A 245 22.88 22.89 -4.53
N GLU A 246 23.73 23.62 -5.25
CA GLU A 246 25.15 23.78 -4.88
C GLU A 246 25.32 24.57 -3.56
N ILE A 247 24.48 25.59 -3.33
CA ILE A 247 24.42 26.31 -2.05
C ILE A 247 24.02 25.35 -0.91
N TYR A 248 23.05 24.48 -1.17
CA TYR A 248 22.65 23.43 -0.23
C TYR A 248 23.79 22.47 0.09
N ASN A 249 24.44 21.91 -0.94
CA ASN A 249 25.55 20.97 -0.78
C ASN A 249 26.68 21.58 0.07
N SER A 250 26.99 22.86 -0.17
CA SER A 250 27.99 23.61 0.60
C SER A 250 27.60 23.79 2.06
N ALA A 251 26.30 23.92 2.37
CA ALA A 251 25.81 23.99 3.75
C ALA A 251 25.86 22.62 4.44
N ILE A 252 25.46 21.55 3.74
CA ILE A 252 25.51 20.18 4.27
C ILE A 252 26.94 19.76 4.60
N GLU A 253 27.91 20.08 3.76
CA GLU A 253 29.32 19.74 3.98
C GLU A 253 29.92 20.42 5.22
N LYS A 254 29.52 21.67 5.50
CA LYS A 254 29.89 22.36 6.73
C LYS A 254 29.32 21.64 7.95
N GLU A 255 28.06 21.23 7.91
CA GLU A 255 27.41 20.54 9.04
C GLU A 255 27.96 19.12 9.27
N ILE A 256 28.35 18.42 8.20
CA ILE A 256 29.08 17.15 8.30
C ILE A 256 30.42 17.36 9.00
N SER A 257 31.19 18.36 8.57
CA SER A 257 32.50 18.69 9.16
C SER A 257 32.37 19.09 10.64
N ASN A 258 31.26 19.73 11.01
CA ASN A 258 30.94 20.09 12.40
C ASN A 258 30.41 18.92 13.24
N GLY A 259 30.19 17.74 12.64
CA GLY A 259 29.62 16.57 13.31
C GLY A 259 28.16 16.75 13.76
N THR A 260 27.43 17.72 13.19
CA THR A 260 26.06 18.05 13.62
C THR A 260 25.10 16.88 13.41
N PHE A 261 25.18 16.22 12.25
CA PHE A 261 24.24 15.14 11.90
C PHE A 261 24.41 13.90 12.76
N ILE A 262 25.64 13.46 13.01
CA ILE A 262 25.92 12.31 13.90
C ILE A 262 25.34 12.57 15.29
N ARG A 263 25.59 13.76 15.86
CA ARG A 263 25.10 14.15 17.19
C ARG A 263 23.57 14.18 17.27
N ASN A 264 22.93 14.80 16.29
CA ASN A 264 21.46 14.93 16.27
C ASN A 264 20.79 13.58 16.03
N LEU A 265 21.33 12.76 15.12
CA LEU A 265 20.81 11.44 14.80
C LEU A 265 21.01 10.45 15.95
N GLY A 266 22.14 10.53 16.67
CA GLY A 266 22.41 9.69 17.85
C GLY A 266 21.45 9.93 19.02
N SER A 267 20.75 11.06 19.05
CA SER A 267 19.73 11.37 20.07
C SER A 267 18.31 10.95 19.67
N ALA A 268 18.11 10.53 18.42
CA ALA A 268 16.82 10.14 17.89
C ALA A 268 16.61 8.62 17.97
N HIS A 269 15.38 8.22 18.27
CA HIS A 269 14.98 6.82 18.46
C HIS A 269 13.90 6.35 17.48
N HIS A 270 13.34 7.28 16.70
CA HIS A 270 12.28 6.99 15.75
C HIS A 270 12.53 7.73 14.44
N ILE A 271 12.13 7.11 13.35
CA ILE A 271 12.14 7.72 12.02
C ILE A 271 10.70 8.11 11.69
N PRO A 272 10.40 9.38 11.37
CA PRO A 272 9.07 9.78 10.95
C PRO A 272 8.58 8.97 9.75
N LEU A 273 7.31 8.54 9.75
CA LEU A 273 6.75 7.69 8.69
C LEU A 273 6.93 8.30 7.29
N ASN A 274 6.78 9.61 7.14
CA ASN A 274 6.97 10.27 5.84
C ASN A 274 8.40 10.11 5.30
N MET A 275 9.40 9.97 6.17
CA MET A 275 10.77 9.69 5.79
C MET A 275 10.99 8.21 5.47
N VAL A 276 10.39 7.30 6.25
CA VAL A 276 10.37 5.86 5.95
C VAL A 276 9.79 5.61 4.57
N GLU A 277 8.59 6.17 4.30
CA GLU A 277 7.92 6.12 2.99
C GLU A 277 8.83 6.64 1.88
N PHE A 278 9.50 7.77 2.12
CA PHE A 278 10.37 8.38 1.13
C PHE A 278 11.57 7.51 0.77
N ILE A 279 12.27 6.95 1.77
CA ILE A 279 13.43 6.07 1.55
C ILE A 279 13.00 4.79 0.83
N LEU A 280 11.90 4.17 1.25
CA LEU A 280 11.38 2.97 0.60
C LEU A 280 10.94 3.27 -0.84
N GLN A 281 10.30 4.41 -1.08
CA GLN A 281 9.90 4.82 -2.44
C GLN A 281 11.12 5.08 -3.33
N GLN A 282 12.17 5.74 -2.82
CA GLN A 282 13.42 5.88 -3.54
C GLN A 282 13.95 4.50 -3.92
N THR A 283 14.08 3.60 -2.95
CA THR A 283 14.55 2.22 -3.17
C THR A 283 13.72 1.50 -4.25
N TYR A 284 12.39 1.50 -4.12
CA TYR A 284 11.47 0.85 -5.05
C TYR A 284 11.60 1.42 -6.47
N SER A 285 11.68 2.75 -6.59
CA SER A 285 11.78 3.43 -7.90
C SER A 285 13.05 3.08 -8.67
N ARG A 286 14.14 2.72 -7.96
CA ARG A 286 15.41 2.33 -8.58
C ARG A 286 15.46 0.85 -8.92
N ALA A 287 15.00 -0.01 -8.01
CA ALA A 287 15.18 -1.45 -8.13
C ALA A 287 13.97 -2.18 -8.75
N VAL A 288 12.75 -1.75 -8.44
CA VAL A 288 11.52 -2.47 -8.79
C VAL A 288 10.77 -1.80 -9.93
N SER A 289 10.54 -0.49 -9.87
CA SER A 289 9.77 0.24 -10.89
C SER A 289 10.20 -0.01 -12.34
N PRO A 290 11.50 -0.10 -12.69
CA PRO A 290 11.92 -0.41 -14.07
C PRO A 290 11.39 -1.74 -14.61
N ASN A 291 11.09 -2.68 -13.71
CA ASN A 291 10.67 -4.05 -14.03
C ASN A 291 9.28 -4.37 -13.46
N VAL A 292 8.47 -3.36 -13.13
CA VAL A 292 7.15 -3.53 -12.49
C VAL A 292 6.19 -4.41 -13.29
N GLU A 293 6.35 -4.48 -14.61
CA GLU A 293 5.54 -5.34 -15.48
C GLU A 293 5.69 -6.84 -15.17
N ILE A 294 6.80 -7.25 -14.56
CA ILE A 294 7.00 -8.62 -14.07
C ILE A 294 5.96 -8.95 -12.98
N LEU A 295 5.60 -7.96 -12.16
CA LEU A 295 4.60 -8.06 -11.09
C LEU A 295 3.15 -8.05 -11.62
N LYS A 296 2.92 -8.01 -12.94
CA LYS A 296 1.55 -8.09 -13.51
C LYS A 296 1.22 -9.46 -14.07
N LYS A 297 2.20 -10.38 -14.15
CA LYS A 297 2.04 -11.70 -14.79
C LYS A 297 1.30 -12.74 -13.92
N TYR A 298 0.59 -12.31 -12.90
CA TYR A 298 -0.09 -13.20 -11.96
C TYR A 298 -1.35 -13.85 -12.55
N VAL A 299 -1.60 -15.10 -12.15
CA VAL A 299 -2.78 -15.85 -12.58
C VAL A 299 -3.89 -15.63 -11.55
N ASN A 300 -4.97 -14.97 -11.98
CA ASN A 300 -6.16 -14.78 -11.15
C ASN A 300 -6.72 -16.13 -10.69
N GLY A 301 -7.03 -16.25 -9.39
CA GLY A 301 -7.56 -17.48 -8.79
C GLY A 301 -6.51 -18.45 -8.25
N THR A 302 -5.24 -18.05 -8.17
CA THR A 302 -4.16 -18.80 -7.51
C THR A 302 -3.77 -18.14 -6.18
N ASP A 303 -3.02 -18.85 -5.34
CA ASP A 303 -2.43 -18.29 -4.10
C ASP A 303 -1.43 -17.16 -4.37
N ASN A 304 -0.98 -17.04 -5.62
CA ASN A 304 0.09 -16.14 -6.02
C ASN A 304 -0.43 -14.72 -6.38
N VAL A 305 -1.69 -14.35 -6.17
CA VAL A 305 -2.16 -13.00 -6.58
C VAL A 305 -1.44 -11.91 -5.79
N TYR A 306 -0.78 -10.99 -6.51
CA TYR A 306 -0.08 -9.87 -5.90
C TYR A 306 -1.00 -8.77 -5.42
N GLY A 307 -0.78 -8.37 -4.18
CA GLY A 307 -1.39 -7.20 -3.56
C GLY A 307 -0.43 -6.62 -2.54
N GLU A 308 -0.25 -5.30 -2.57
CA GLU A 308 0.65 -4.60 -1.66
C GLU A 308 -0.13 -4.02 -0.48
N LEU A 309 0.42 -4.19 0.73
CA LEU A 309 0.05 -3.40 1.88
C LEU A 309 0.79 -2.07 1.81
N LEU A 310 0.08 -0.96 1.95
CA LEU A 310 0.67 0.36 1.81
C LEU A 310 1.32 0.82 3.12
N PRO A 311 2.39 1.65 3.07
CA PRO A 311 3.19 1.96 4.25
C PRO A 311 2.43 2.51 5.47
N PRO A 312 1.40 3.38 5.33
CA PRO A 312 0.62 3.82 6.48
C PRO A 312 -0.09 2.68 7.21
N PHE A 313 -0.57 1.68 6.46
CA PHE A 313 -1.25 0.54 7.03
C PHE A 313 -0.26 -0.43 7.68
N VAL A 314 0.88 -0.69 7.03
CA VAL A 314 1.98 -1.48 7.59
C VAL A 314 2.43 -0.90 8.94
N SER A 315 2.71 0.42 9.00
CA SER A 315 3.12 1.10 10.24
C SER A 315 2.09 0.88 11.35
N LYS A 316 0.81 1.05 11.03
CA LYS A 316 -0.30 0.89 11.96
C LYS A 316 -0.33 -0.53 12.53
N VAL A 317 -0.34 -1.56 11.68
CA VAL A 317 -0.53 -2.95 12.14
C VAL A 317 0.70 -3.49 12.88
N LEU A 318 1.91 -3.09 12.48
CA LEU A 318 3.14 -3.47 13.18
C LEU A 318 3.24 -2.78 14.54
N TYR A 319 2.87 -1.50 14.63
CA TYR A 319 2.80 -0.78 15.90
C TYR A 319 1.75 -1.39 16.85
N GLU A 320 0.54 -1.67 16.36
CA GLU A 320 -0.53 -2.31 17.15
C GLU A 320 -0.14 -3.73 17.61
N SER A 321 0.70 -4.41 16.83
CA SER A 321 1.30 -5.70 17.20
C SER A 321 2.48 -5.58 18.15
N GLY A 322 2.82 -4.38 18.61
CA GLY A 322 3.88 -4.14 19.60
C GLY A 322 5.27 -4.51 19.10
N LEU A 323 5.54 -4.36 17.80
CA LEU A 323 6.85 -4.59 17.21
C LEU A 323 7.86 -3.56 17.76
N THR A 324 9.07 -4.02 18.09
CA THR A 324 10.17 -3.19 18.61
C THR A 324 11.49 -3.57 17.94
N SER A 325 12.57 -2.82 18.20
CA SER A 325 13.90 -3.10 17.67
C SER A 325 14.53 -4.42 18.17
N GLU A 326 14.05 -4.96 19.28
CA GLU A 326 14.47 -6.26 19.81
C GLU A 326 13.63 -7.43 19.29
N SER A 327 12.57 -7.15 18.54
CA SER A 327 11.66 -8.16 18.01
C SER A 327 12.23 -8.86 16.78
N VAL A 328 11.71 -10.06 16.51
CA VAL A 328 11.86 -10.75 15.22
C VAL A 328 10.54 -10.69 14.45
N PHE A 329 10.60 -10.16 13.24
CA PHE A 329 9.48 -10.04 12.31
C PHE A 329 9.62 -11.03 11.14
N VAL A 330 8.52 -11.66 10.73
CA VAL A 330 8.47 -12.57 9.58
C VAL A 330 7.27 -12.25 8.68
N ASP A 331 7.49 -12.12 7.38
CA ASP A 331 6.45 -11.94 6.36
C ASP A 331 6.36 -13.15 5.43
N LEU A 332 5.21 -13.84 5.42
CA LEU A 332 4.97 -15.05 4.63
C LEU A 332 4.25 -14.69 3.33
N GLY A 333 4.93 -14.86 2.19
CA GLY A 333 4.48 -14.33 0.90
C GLY A 333 4.88 -12.86 0.75
N SER A 334 6.16 -12.55 0.95
CA SER A 334 6.66 -11.18 1.10
C SER A 334 6.68 -10.36 -0.19
N GLY A 335 6.43 -10.96 -1.35
CA GLY A 335 6.52 -10.30 -2.65
C GLY A 335 7.91 -9.72 -2.87
N VAL A 336 7.99 -8.45 -3.28
CA VAL A 336 9.26 -7.73 -3.46
C VAL A 336 9.92 -7.29 -2.13
N GLY A 337 9.36 -7.66 -0.98
CA GLY A 337 9.94 -7.43 0.34
C GLY A 337 9.58 -6.08 0.98
N ASN A 338 8.64 -5.31 0.42
CA ASN A 338 8.32 -3.95 0.91
C ASN A 338 8.05 -3.89 2.42
N VAL A 339 7.28 -4.83 2.96
CA VAL A 339 6.94 -4.84 4.39
C VAL A 339 8.13 -5.24 5.26
N VAL A 340 8.95 -6.19 4.81
CA VAL A 340 10.19 -6.61 5.47
C VAL A 340 11.17 -5.43 5.58
N LEU A 341 11.35 -4.69 4.48
CA LEU A 341 12.21 -3.51 4.44
C LEU A 341 11.67 -2.39 5.35
N GLN A 342 10.35 -2.18 5.37
CA GLN A 342 9.73 -1.20 6.26
C GLN A 342 9.90 -1.57 7.73
N ALA A 343 9.64 -2.83 8.10
CA ALA A 343 9.80 -3.31 9.48
C ALA A 343 11.24 -3.11 9.98
N ALA A 344 12.24 -3.43 9.14
CA ALA A 344 13.64 -3.23 9.47
C ALA A 344 14.02 -1.74 9.54
N LEU A 345 13.48 -0.89 8.66
CA LEU A 345 13.81 0.53 8.65
C LEU A 345 13.15 1.27 9.83
N GLU A 346 11.82 1.17 9.93
CA GLU A 346 10.98 1.91 10.86
C GLU A 346 11.17 1.45 12.30
N PHE A 347 11.15 0.13 12.55
CA PHE A 347 11.23 -0.44 13.89
C PHE A 347 12.64 -0.91 14.26
N GLY A 348 13.50 -1.17 13.29
CA GLY A 348 14.86 -1.66 13.57
C GLY A 348 14.96 -3.12 13.95
N CYS A 349 13.86 -3.86 13.82
CA CYS A 349 13.78 -5.27 14.14
C CYS A 349 14.52 -6.13 13.11
N GLU A 350 14.89 -7.33 13.52
CA GLU A 350 15.30 -8.36 12.59
C GLU A 350 14.08 -8.81 11.77
N SER A 351 14.18 -8.70 10.45
CA SER A 351 13.06 -8.88 9.52
C SER A 351 13.36 -9.97 8.49
N TRP A 352 12.43 -10.92 8.37
CA TRP A 352 12.50 -12.03 7.42
C TRP A 352 11.33 -12.00 6.44
N GLY A 353 11.59 -12.34 5.18
CA GLY A 353 10.57 -12.52 4.14
C GLY A 353 10.79 -13.80 3.37
N CYS A 354 9.71 -14.47 2.97
CA CYS A 354 9.74 -15.62 2.07
C CYS A 354 8.81 -15.39 0.88
N GLU A 355 9.33 -15.53 -0.32
CA GLU A 355 8.56 -15.42 -1.57
C GLU A 355 8.83 -16.65 -2.46
N ILE A 356 7.76 -17.25 -3.00
CA ILE A 356 7.85 -18.48 -3.80
C ILE A 356 8.16 -18.21 -5.27
N LEU A 357 7.83 -17.03 -5.78
CA LEU A 357 8.01 -16.70 -7.19
C LEU A 357 9.42 -16.15 -7.45
N GLU A 358 10.21 -16.93 -8.19
CA GLU A 358 11.60 -16.63 -8.53
C GLU A 358 11.83 -15.20 -9.07
N ASN A 359 11.05 -14.75 -10.05
CA ASN A 359 11.21 -13.40 -10.61
C ASN A 359 10.91 -12.29 -9.60
N VAL A 360 10.00 -12.54 -8.67
CA VAL A 360 9.60 -11.57 -7.63
C VAL A 360 10.66 -11.55 -6.53
N ALA A 361 11.16 -12.72 -6.13
CA ALA A 361 12.26 -12.86 -5.18
C ALA A 361 13.55 -12.22 -5.71
N ALA A 362 13.85 -12.34 -7.01
CA ALA A 362 15.00 -11.68 -7.63
C ALA A 362 14.87 -10.13 -7.61
N LEU A 363 13.66 -9.60 -7.80
CA LEU A 363 13.39 -8.18 -7.62
C LEU A 363 13.51 -7.77 -6.15
N ALA A 364 13.08 -8.62 -5.21
CA ALA A 364 13.23 -8.39 -3.79
C ALA A 364 14.71 -8.30 -3.38
N GLU A 365 15.57 -9.18 -3.90
CA GLU A 365 17.02 -9.13 -3.66
C GLU A 365 17.65 -7.86 -4.24
N SER A 366 17.24 -7.47 -5.45
CA SER A 366 17.69 -6.22 -6.07
C SER A 366 17.25 -4.99 -5.25
N GLN A 367 16.01 -5.01 -4.75
CA GLN A 367 15.47 -3.97 -3.88
C GLN A 367 16.21 -3.91 -2.54
N LYS A 368 16.57 -5.05 -1.95
CA LYS A 368 17.37 -5.11 -0.73
C LYS A 368 18.77 -4.50 -0.92
N LYS A 369 19.44 -4.80 -2.04
CA LYS A 369 20.77 -4.21 -2.33
C LYS A 369 20.70 -2.69 -2.39
N GLU A 370 19.72 -2.15 -3.12
CA GLU A 370 19.49 -0.70 -3.15
C GLU A 370 19.08 -0.17 -1.77
N PHE A 371 18.28 -0.90 -0.99
CA PHE A 371 17.87 -0.50 0.36
C PHE A 371 19.08 -0.32 1.29
N ASP A 372 20.03 -1.26 1.26
CA ASP A 372 21.25 -1.19 2.07
C ASP A 372 22.09 0.04 1.69
N VAL A 373 22.20 0.34 0.38
CA VAL A 373 22.83 1.57 -0.13
C VAL A 373 22.10 2.82 0.35
N ARG A 374 20.77 2.84 0.31
CA ARG A 374 19.98 3.99 0.75
C ARG A 374 20.10 4.21 2.26
N CYS A 375 20.09 3.15 3.06
CA CYS A 375 20.35 3.24 4.49
C CYS A 375 21.72 3.87 4.78
N GLN A 376 22.75 3.44 4.05
CA GLN A 376 24.09 4.04 4.12
C GLN A 376 24.07 5.52 3.71
N LEU A 377 23.43 5.86 2.59
CA LEU A 377 23.37 7.21 2.05
C LEU A 377 22.65 8.18 3.02
N TRP A 378 21.61 7.71 3.69
CA TRP A 378 20.94 8.48 4.74
C TRP A 378 21.67 8.42 6.09
N GLY A 379 22.65 7.54 6.28
CA GLY A 379 23.32 7.33 7.57
C GLY A 379 22.40 6.71 8.62
N ILE A 380 21.39 5.95 8.18
CA ILE A 380 20.39 5.31 9.02
C ILE A 380 20.73 3.83 9.17
N LYS A 381 20.82 3.39 10.42
CA LYS A 381 21.02 1.98 10.75
C LYS A 381 19.67 1.27 10.69
N SER A 382 19.44 0.41 9.70
CA SER A 382 18.28 -0.49 9.67
C SER A 382 18.46 -1.67 10.64
N GLY A 383 17.39 -2.43 10.88
CA GLY A 383 17.47 -3.79 11.40
C GLY A 383 17.98 -4.77 10.35
N SER A 384 18.28 -6.01 10.73
CA SER A 384 18.74 -7.01 9.76
C SER A 384 17.61 -7.44 8.84
N VAL A 385 17.91 -7.58 7.54
CA VAL A 385 16.95 -7.98 6.51
C VAL A 385 17.39 -9.29 5.88
N HIS A 386 16.49 -10.27 5.87
CA HIS A 386 16.69 -11.58 5.26
C HIS A 386 15.53 -11.89 4.32
N LEU A 387 15.82 -12.07 3.03
CA LEU A 387 14.82 -12.42 2.02
C LEU A 387 15.19 -13.78 1.44
N GLU A 388 14.29 -14.73 1.58
CA GLU A 388 14.47 -16.10 1.11
C GLU A 388 13.54 -16.38 -0.07
N HIS A 389 14.08 -16.99 -1.11
CA HIS A 389 13.30 -17.56 -2.20
C HIS A 389 12.90 -19.00 -1.84
N GLY A 390 11.61 -19.30 -1.86
CA GLY A 390 11.09 -20.65 -1.68
C GLY A 390 9.67 -20.70 -1.12
N ASP A 391 9.17 -21.91 -0.93
CA ASP A 391 7.91 -22.15 -0.24
C ASP A 391 8.10 -21.99 1.28
N PHE A 392 7.37 -21.06 1.89
CA PHE A 392 7.42 -20.85 3.34
C PHE A 392 6.92 -22.06 4.15
N LEU A 393 6.17 -22.99 3.54
CA LEU A 393 5.77 -24.25 4.17
C LEU A 393 6.94 -25.23 4.31
N GLU A 394 8.02 -25.07 3.54
CA GLU A 394 9.15 -26.01 3.51
C GLU A 394 10.50 -25.35 3.86
N ASN A 395 10.57 -24.02 3.80
CA ASN A 395 11.82 -23.29 3.99
C ASN A 395 12.30 -23.34 5.45
N LYS A 396 13.31 -24.17 5.70
CA LYS A 396 13.91 -24.38 7.03
C LYS A 396 14.41 -23.11 7.71
N LYS A 397 15.00 -22.16 6.97
CA LYS A 397 15.50 -20.92 7.57
C LYS A 397 14.35 -20.05 8.06
N ILE A 398 13.28 -19.99 7.29
CA ILE A 398 12.06 -19.29 7.67
C ILE A 398 11.42 -19.95 8.89
N HIS A 399 11.36 -21.29 8.95
CA HIS A 399 10.84 -21.99 10.13
C HIS A 399 11.66 -21.69 11.39
N VAL A 400 12.99 -21.67 11.29
CA VAL A 400 13.87 -21.26 12.41
C VAL A 400 13.62 -19.81 12.83
N ALA A 401 13.37 -18.90 11.88
CA ALA A 401 12.97 -17.53 12.19
C ALA A 401 11.58 -17.45 12.84
N MET A 402 10.61 -18.26 12.39
CA MET A 402 9.25 -18.30 12.92
C MET A 402 9.19 -18.80 14.37
N GLN A 403 10.02 -19.77 14.76
CA GLN A 403 10.09 -20.27 16.13
C GLN A 403 10.44 -19.18 17.15
N ARG A 404 11.20 -18.16 16.73
CA ARG A 404 11.60 -17.01 17.56
C ARG A 404 10.82 -15.73 17.26
N ALA A 405 9.95 -15.74 16.25
CA ALA A 405 9.20 -14.57 15.80
C ALA A 405 8.31 -13.99 16.90
N ASP A 406 8.30 -12.67 17.01
CA ASP A 406 7.37 -11.92 17.87
C ASP A 406 6.13 -11.49 17.08
N VAL A 407 6.33 -11.17 15.80
CA VAL A 407 5.27 -10.74 14.90
C VAL A 407 5.43 -11.46 13.56
N ILE A 408 4.34 -12.07 13.08
CA ILE A 408 4.25 -12.70 11.78
C ILE A 408 3.17 -11.97 10.97
N LEU A 409 3.47 -11.62 9.72
CA LEU A 409 2.49 -11.09 8.78
C LEU A 409 2.18 -12.14 7.70
N VAL A 410 0.90 -12.28 7.39
CA VAL A 410 0.44 -13.05 6.24
C VAL A 410 -0.67 -12.28 5.52
N ASN A 411 -0.39 -11.79 4.31
CA ASN A 411 -1.43 -11.22 3.44
C ASN A 411 -2.28 -12.32 2.77
N ASN A 412 -3.10 -13.01 3.55
CA ASN A 412 -3.91 -14.15 3.10
C ASN A 412 -5.22 -13.77 2.38
N GLN A 413 -5.32 -12.55 1.83
CA GLN A 413 -6.53 -12.06 1.16
C GLN A 413 -6.95 -12.95 -0.02
N ALA A 414 -6.00 -13.44 -0.81
CA ALA A 414 -6.24 -14.30 -1.96
C ALA A 414 -5.98 -15.79 -1.70
N PHE A 415 -5.44 -16.15 -0.53
CA PHE A 415 -5.03 -17.53 -0.26
C PHE A 415 -6.22 -18.50 -0.19
N THR A 416 -5.97 -19.71 -0.68
CA THR A 416 -6.88 -20.85 -0.70
C THR A 416 -7.13 -21.37 0.72
N PRO A 417 -8.26 -22.06 0.94
CA PRO A 417 -8.54 -22.68 2.24
C PRO A 417 -7.48 -23.71 2.66
N VAL A 418 -6.92 -24.46 1.71
CA VAL A 418 -5.88 -25.48 1.97
C VAL A 418 -4.61 -24.81 2.49
N LEU A 419 -4.13 -23.76 1.82
CA LEU A 419 -2.96 -23.02 2.27
C LEU A 419 -3.18 -22.39 3.65
N ASN A 420 -4.37 -21.84 3.92
CA ASN A 420 -4.69 -21.32 5.25
C ASN A 420 -4.72 -22.41 6.33
N GLN A 421 -5.10 -23.65 6.01
CA GLN A 421 -5.04 -24.76 6.95
C GLN A 421 -3.58 -25.13 7.26
N ASN A 422 -2.73 -25.25 6.24
CA ASN A 422 -1.30 -25.52 6.44
C ASN A 422 -0.60 -24.42 7.27
N LEU A 423 -1.00 -23.16 7.09
CA LEU A 423 -0.51 -22.05 7.91
C LEU A 423 -0.90 -22.20 9.39
N LYS A 424 -2.11 -22.67 9.69
CA LYS A 424 -2.51 -22.94 11.09
C LYS A 424 -1.62 -24.00 11.72
N ASP A 425 -1.30 -25.05 10.97
CA ASP A 425 -0.42 -26.12 11.44
C ASP A 425 0.99 -25.57 11.69
N LEU A 426 1.49 -24.68 10.82
CA LEU A 426 2.77 -24.01 11.01
C LEU A 426 2.81 -23.09 12.25
N PHE A 427 1.68 -22.48 12.61
CA PHE A 427 1.57 -21.67 13.83
C PHE A 427 1.59 -22.49 15.13
N LEU A 428 1.55 -23.82 15.07
CA LEU A 428 1.77 -24.65 16.25
C LEU A 428 3.21 -24.51 16.78
N ASP A 429 4.18 -24.25 15.90
CA ASP A 429 5.60 -24.23 16.24
C ASP A 429 6.13 -22.84 16.65
N VAL A 430 5.31 -21.78 16.56
CA VAL A 430 5.73 -20.42 16.95
C VAL A 430 5.69 -20.25 18.47
N LYS A 431 6.47 -19.32 19.04
CA LYS A 431 6.47 -19.13 20.50
C LYS A 431 5.14 -18.58 21.04
N ASP A 432 4.83 -18.91 22.30
CA ASP A 432 3.72 -18.32 23.03
C ASP A 432 3.85 -16.78 23.08
N GLY A 433 2.74 -16.08 22.93
CA GLY A 433 2.69 -14.63 22.87
C GLY A 433 3.00 -14.00 21.50
N CYS A 434 3.49 -14.77 20.52
CA CYS A 434 3.66 -14.30 19.14
C CYS A 434 2.34 -13.75 18.57
N ARG A 435 2.41 -12.65 17.82
CA ARG A 435 1.25 -12.01 17.18
C ARG A 435 1.25 -12.22 15.68
N ILE A 436 0.16 -12.71 15.13
CA ILE A 436 -0.01 -13.01 13.71
C ILE A 436 -1.00 -12.01 13.11
N ILE A 437 -0.56 -11.24 12.14
CA ILE A 437 -1.35 -10.25 11.40
C ILE A 437 -1.85 -10.89 10.11
N SER A 438 -3.16 -10.82 9.86
CA SER A 438 -3.77 -11.35 8.64
C SER A 438 -4.96 -10.55 8.13
N LEU A 439 -5.33 -10.71 6.85
CA LEU A 439 -6.53 -10.07 6.26
C LEU A 439 -7.78 -10.96 6.29
N LYS A 440 -7.60 -12.27 6.54
CA LYS A 440 -8.66 -13.22 6.90
C LYS A 440 -8.31 -13.89 8.23
N SER A 441 -9.31 -14.03 9.10
CA SER A 441 -9.15 -14.69 10.40
C SER A 441 -8.82 -16.17 10.24
N PHE A 442 -7.87 -16.66 11.04
CA PHE A 442 -7.61 -18.09 11.21
C PHE A 442 -8.58 -18.76 12.21
N LEU A 443 -9.22 -17.98 13.08
CA LEU A 443 -10.28 -18.45 13.98
C LEU A 443 -11.65 -18.14 13.37
N PRO A 444 -12.49 -19.16 13.09
CA PRO A 444 -13.86 -18.93 12.63
C PRO A 444 -14.67 -18.08 13.62
N TYR A 445 -15.51 -17.20 13.09
CA TYR A 445 -16.33 -16.31 13.92
C TYR A 445 -17.26 -17.10 14.85
N GLY A 446 -17.24 -16.76 16.15
CA GLY A 446 -18.09 -17.39 17.16
C GLY A 446 -17.70 -18.82 17.53
N GLN A 447 -16.54 -19.32 17.08
CA GLN A 447 -16.06 -20.64 17.49
C GLN A 447 -15.76 -20.67 18.99
N GLN A 448 -16.48 -21.52 19.72
CA GLN A 448 -16.17 -21.86 21.11
C GLN A 448 -15.39 -23.18 21.14
N ILE A 449 -14.51 -23.31 22.14
CA ILE A 449 -13.77 -24.56 22.39
C ILE A 449 -14.78 -25.59 22.90
N SER A 450 -14.81 -26.75 22.24
CA SER A 450 -15.66 -27.89 22.56
C SER A 450 -14.85 -29.18 22.43
N THR A 451 -15.34 -30.29 22.97
CA THR A 451 -14.65 -31.59 22.85
C THR A 451 -14.41 -32.03 21.40
N ARG A 452 -15.23 -31.56 20.44
CA ARG A 452 -15.12 -31.93 19.01
C ARG A 452 -14.02 -31.20 18.26
N ASN A 453 -13.71 -29.97 18.65
CA ASN A 453 -12.71 -29.12 18.01
C ASN A 453 -11.53 -28.83 18.94
N LEU A 454 -11.39 -29.53 20.07
CA LEU A 454 -10.36 -29.29 21.08
C LEU A 454 -8.95 -29.21 20.48
N TRP A 455 -8.67 -30.08 19.50
CA TRP A 455 -7.38 -30.19 18.82
C TRP A 455 -7.22 -29.29 17.59
N ASP A 456 -8.17 -28.39 17.31
CA ASP A 456 -8.01 -27.38 16.26
C ASP A 456 -6.94 -26.36 16.67
N PRO A 457 -5.84 -26.21 15.91
CA PRO A 457 -4.79 -25.22 16.19
C PRO A 457 -5.34 -23.80 16.37
N ALA A 458 -6.47 -23.46 15.74
CA ALA A 458 -7.08 -22.15 15.86
C ALA A 458 -7.49 -21.80 17.30
N ASN A 459 -7.74 -22.78 18.17
CA ASN A 459 -8.14 -22.53 19.56
C ASN A 459 -7.02 -21.90 20.41
N LEU A 460 -5.76 -22.05 19.98
CA LEU A 460 -4.58 -21.42 20.60
C LEU A 460 -4.49 -19.92 20.28
N LEU A 461 -5.33 -19.40 19.40
CA LEU A 461 -5.27 -18.02 18.93
C LEU A 461 -6.32 -17.17 19.63
N ASP A 462 -5.88 -16.10 20.29
CA ASP A 462 -6.73 -15.01 20.76
C ASP A 462 -6.79 -13.90 19.69
N VAL A 463 -7.93 -13.76 19.03
CA VAL A 463 -8.05 -12.94 17.81
C VAL A 463 -8.77 -11.63 18.10
N THR A 464 -8.10 -10.52 17.76
CA THR A 464 -8.71 -9.18 17.72
C THR A 464 -8.98 -8.78 16.27
N GLU A 465 -10.21 -8.38 15.96
CA GLU A 465 -10.63 -7.84 14.67
C GLU A 465 -10.54 -6.31 14.65
N ALA A 466 -10.06 -5.75 13.55
CA ALA A 466 -10.01 -4.31 13.33
C ALA A 466 -10.22 -3.95 11.86
N GLU A 467 -10.47 -2.66 11.60
CA GLU A 467 -10.79 -2.14 10.26
C GLU A 467 -9.65 -1.31 9.67
N TYR A 468 -9.47 -1.45 8.35
CA TYR A 468 -8.63 -0.59 7.54
C TYR A 468 -9.47 0.21 6.54
N HIS A 469 -8.93 1.32 6.04
CA HIS A 469 -9.65 2.26 5.19
C HIS A 469 -8.90 2.55 3.89
N SER A 470 -9.31 3.57 3.15
CA SER A 470 -8.64 4.00 1.91
C SER A 470 -7.14 4.26 2.15
N ARG A 471 -6.33 3.96 1.13
CA ARG A 471 -4.86 4.00 1.16
C ARG A 471 -4.20 3.00 2.14
N SER A 472 -4.87 1.89 2.45
CA SER A 472 -4.26 0.80 3.22
C SER A 472 -3.70 -0.33 2.34
N VAL A 473 -4.32 -0.56 1.18
CA VAL A 473 -3.96 -1.66 0.26
C VAL A 473 -3.98 -1.17 -1.19
N SER A 474 -3.25 -1.83 -2.09
CA SER A 474 -3.10 -1.36 -3.48
C SER A 474 -4.26 -1.71 -4.42
N TRP A 475 -5.07 -2.73 -4.10
CA TRP A 475 -6.10 -3.25 -5.01
C TRP A 475 -7.50 -2.66 -4.82
N THR A 476 -7.74 -1.91 -3.74
CA THR A 476 -9.05 -1.28 -3.49
C THR A 476 -8.92 0.00 -2.66
N ASN A 477 -9.80 0.98 -2.95
CA ASN A 477 -9.98 2.17 -2.12
C ASN A 477 -11.04 1.99 -1.03
N ALA A 478 -11.77 0.86 -1.04
CA ALA A 478 -12.74 0.53 -0.01
C ALA A 478 -12.04 0.11 1.29
N GLY A 479 -12.73 0.30 2.41
CA GLY A 479 -12.30 -0.28 3.68
C GLY A 479 -12.43 -1.80 3.69
N GLY A 480 -11.77 -2.41 4.65
CA GLY A 480 -11.83 -3.85 4.89
C GLY A 480 -11.40 -4.18 6.32
N ARG A 481 -11.14 -5.45 6.57
CA ARG A 481 -10.81 -5.95 7.90
C ARG A 481 -9.44 -6.60 7.92
N TYR A 482 -8.80 -6.51 9.08
CA TYR A 482 -7.61 -7.28 9.41
C TYR A 482 -7.75 -7.82 10.82
N TYR A 483 -6.90 -8.79 11.14
CA TYR A 483 -6.95 -9.53 12.38
C TYR A 483 -5.54 -9.58 12.97
N ILE A 484 -5.45 -9.41 14.28
CA ILE A 484 -4.23 -9.67 15.05
C ILE A 484 -4.55 -10.82 15.99
N ALA A 485 -3.95 -11.98 15.72
CA ALA A 485 -4.10 -13.19 16.50
C ALA A 485 -2.88 -13.38 17.41
N ARG A 486 -3.07 -13.39 18.72
CA ARG A 486 -2.01 -13.70 19.68
C ARG A 486 -2.03 -15.19 20.01
N LYS A 487 -0.89 -15.87 19.88
CA LYS A 487 -0.74 -17.24 20.40
C LYS A 487 -0.79 -17.21 21.92
N ASP A 488 -1.71 -17.99 22.50
CA ASP A 488 -1.91 -18.15 23.94
C ASP A 488 -2.24 -19.61 24.27
N GLU A 489 -1.22 -20.34 24.71
CA GLU A 489 -1.34 -21.77 25.06
C GLU A 489 -2.23 -22.01 26.28
N LYS A 490 -2.45 -21.01 27.14
CA LYS A 490 -3.27 -21.14 28.35
C LYS A 490 -4.75 -21.33 28.04
N ARG A 491 -5.19 -20.95 26.83
CA ARG A 491 -6.59 -21.10 26.39
C ARG A 491 -7.04 -22.56 26.36
N LEU A 492 -6.14 -23.50 26.11
CA LEU A 492 -6.43 -24.93 26.18
C LEU A 492 -6.40 -25.47 27.61
N MET A 493 -5.56 -24.91 28.49
CA MET A 493 -5.49 -25.33 29.89
C MET A 493 -6.77 -25.01 30.65
N CYS A 494 -7.36 -23.83 30.43
CA CYS A 494 -8.62 -23.42 31.04
C CYS A 494 -9.85 -24.26 30.63
N PHE A 495 -9.73 -25.16 29.65
CA PHE A 495 -10.81 -26.09 29.27
C PHE A 495 -10.68 -27.46 29.95
N ASN A 496 -9.46 -27.83 30.37
CA ASN A 496 -9.18 -29.12 31.02
C ASN A 496 -9.26 -29.06 32.55
N GLU A 497 -9.37 -27.86 33.12
CA GLU A 497 -9.81 -27.60 34.50
C GLU A 497 -11.32 -27.40 34.55
#